data_AF-A0A833GSN8-F1
#
_entry.id   AF-A0A833GSN8-F1
#
_cell.length_a   1.000
_cell.length_b   1.000
_cell.length_c   1.000
_cell.angle_alpha   90.00
_cell.angle_beta   90.00
_cell.angle_gamma   90.00
#
_symmetry.space_group_name_H-M   'P 1'
#
loop_
_entity.id
_entity.type
_entity.pdbx_description
1 polymer ?
#
loop_
_entity_poly.entity_id
_entity_poly.type
_entity_poly.pdbx_seq_one_letter_code
_entity_poly.pdbx_strand_id
1 'polypeptide(L)'
;MIAAALALYEALDVLEDIYEGLDKYNKGIEQAKKELEKTISSLKDEIDKKISEKEQVAMLLAAAGTDPQNSKTKRGEGWGSDKTVIKAAIQQRIPFRRVISEVCEKADAMPVLQLRKKKGITVKDLPKAKRKALEEILRVGLENVADVDLDQFVLVRLKQFAASLMFEFVDYCLDWASPLKAEVTFGPAKSYNDPPLDGATRLKRVGKISPFYPFPPPNNRAGSLSADLIINEYRKEPTGKNNLFAIVEIKFEGDKLEAKQFENYEELLKKAALTKTENSPIRYNNKPVSSGGRLSLFRYPLDKPLEETGEEKKRKTGKTGKK
;
A
#
# COMPACT_ATOMS: atom_id res chain seq x y z
N MET A 1 11.87 -2.41 -47.93
CA MET A 1 10.61 -3.08 -47.55
C MET A 1 10.80 -4.19 -46.50
N ILE A 2 11.82 -5.05 -46.60
CA ILE A 2 12.06 -6.14 -45.62
C ILE A 2 12.34 -5.64 -44.19
N ALA A 3 13.12 -4.57 -44.02
CA ALA A 3 13.42 -3.98 -42.71
C ALA A 3 12.19 -3.36 -42.00
N ALA A 4 11.21 -2.84 -42.76
CA ALA A 4 9.97 -2.28 -42.20
C ALA A 4 8.98 -3.40 -41.79
N ALA A 5 8.96 -4.51 -42.53
CA ALA A 5 8.17 -5.69 -42.18
C ALA A 5 8.73 -6.42 -40.94
N LEU A 6 10.06 -6.48 -40.81
CA LEU A 6 10.74 -6.99 -39.61
C LEU A 6 10.44 -6.13 -38.38
N ALA A 7 10.58 -4.80 -38.48
CA ALA A 7 10.25 -3.89 -37.38
C ALA A 7 8.76 -3.97 -36.95
N LEU A 8 7.84 -4.17 -37.90
CA LEU A 8 6.42 -4.34 -37.62
C LEU A 8 6.13 -5.69 -36.94
N TYR A 9 6.76 -6.77 -37.40
CA TYR A 9 6.68 -8.10 -36.78
C TYR A 9 7.29 -8.10 -35.38
N GLU A 10 8.41 -7.40 -35.20
CA GLU A 10 9.10 -7.24 -33.92
C GLU A 10 8.30 -6.42 -32.91
N ALA A 11 7.57 -5.39 -33.38
CA ALA A 11 6.64 -4.66 -32.54
C ALA A 11 5.45 -5.54 -32.11
N LEU A 12 4.95 -6.41 -32.98
CA LEU A 12 3.85 -7.35 -32.67
C LEU A 12 4.24 -8.39 -31.60
N ASP A 13 5.48 -8.88 -31.59
CA ASP A 13 6.02 -9.77 -30.55
C ASP A 13 6.00 -9.11 -29.16
N VAL A 14 6.50 -7.87 -29.04
CA VAL A 14 6.51 -7.12 -27.78
C VAL A 14 5.08 -6.88 -27.29
N LEU A 15 4.16 -6.70 -28.24
CA LEU A 15 2.75 -6.51 -27.97
C LEU A 15 2.06 -7.75 -27.41
N GLU A 16 2.47 -8.93 -27.85
CA GLU A 16 1.98 -10.22 -27.38
C GLU A 16 2.57 -10.56 -26.00
N ASP A 17 3.88 -10.38 -25.79
CA ASP A 17 4.54 -10.57 -24.50
C ASP A 17 3.92 -9.69 -23.39
N ILE A 18 3.56 -8.43 -23.70
CA ILE A 18 2.85 -7.53 -22.78
C ILE A 18 1.44 -8.05 -22.45
N TYR A 19 0.71 -8.59 -23.43
CA TYR A 19 -0.66 -9.06 -23.21
C TYR A 19 -0.71 -10.38 -22.48
N GLU A 20 0.12 -11.35 -22.88
CA GLU A 20 0.26 -12.60 -22.15
C GLU A 20 0.75 -12.36 -20.73
N GLY A 21 1.70 -11.45 -20.55
CA GLY A 21 2.20 -11.07 -19.23
C GLY A 21 1.09 -10.49 -18.36
N LEU A 22 0.28 -9.56 -18.89
CA LEU A 22 -0.87 -9.00 -18.20
C LEU A 22 -1.94 -10.06 -17.84
N ASP A 23 -2.24 -10.98 -18.76
CA ASP A 23 -3.21 -12.04 -18.51
C ASP A 23 -2.73 -13.04 -17.44
N LYS A 24 -1.47 -13.48 -17.52
CA LYS A 24 -0.83 -14.33 -16.49
C LYS A 24 -0.81 -13.62 -15.13
N TYR A 25 -0.47 -12.34 -15.12
CA TYR A 25 -0.46 -11.50 -13.92
C TYR A 25 -1.87 -11.37 -13.30
N ASN A 26 -2.90 -11.12 -14.12
CA ASN A 26 -4.29 -11.07 -13.67
C ASN A 26 -4.77 -12.42 -13.09
N LYS A 27 -4.43 -13.54 -13.74
CA LYS A 27 -4.74 -14.88 -13.23
C LYS A 27 -4.08 -15.15 -11.88
N GLY A 28 -2.83 -14.72 -11.70
CA GLY A 28 -2.12 -14.80 -10.43
C GLY A 28 -2.86 -14.04 -9.31
N ILE A 29 -3.31 -12.82 -9.59
CA ILE A 29 -4.10 -12.01 -8.65
C ILE A 29 -5.36 -12.77 -8.20
N GLU A 30 -6.11 -13.36 -9.13
CA GLU A 30 -7.33 -14.11 -8.80
C GLU A 30 -7.08 -15.34 -7.94
N GLN A 31 -5.95 -16.04 -8.14
CA GLN A 31 -5.57 -17.16 -7.28
C GLN A 31 -5.23 -16.69 -5.86
N ALA A 32 -4.45 -15.61 -5.72
CA ALA A 32 -4.10 -15.05 -4.42
C ALA A 32 -5.35 -14.54 -3.66
N LYS A 33 -6.31 -13.92 -4.35
CA LYS A 33 -7.59 -13.53 -3.75
C LYS A 33 -8.31 -14.74 -3.14
N LYS A 34 -8.42 -15.86 -3.87
CA LYS A 34 -9.07 -17.08 -3.35
C LYS A 34 -8.39 -17.66 -2.11
N GLU A 35 -7.06 -17.58 -2.02
CA GLU A 35 -6.32 -18.00 -0.83
C GLU A 35 -6.56 -17.07 0.36
N LEU A 36 -6.55 -15.75 0.12
CA LEU A 36 -6.82 -14.73 1.13
C LEU A 36 -8.25 -14.82 1.66
N GLU A 37 -9.24 -15.05 0.79
CA GLU A 37 -10.66 -15.13 1.15
C GLU A 37 -10.92 -16.18 2.24
N LYS A 38 -10.32 -17.37 2.09
CA LYS A 38 -10.43 -18.45 3.09
C LYS A 38 -9.88 -18.03 4.46
N THR A 39 -8.77 -17.31 4.47
CA THR A 39 -8.12 -16.82 5.69
C THR A 39 -8.91 -15.68 6.32
N ILE A 40 -9.51 -14.80 5.53
CA ILE A 40 -10.21 -13.60 6.01
C ILE A 40 -11.61 -13.94 6.53
N SER A 41 -12.31 -14.88 5.89
CA SER A 41 -13.66 -15.26 6.31
C SER A 41 -13.68 -15.82 7.74
N SER A 42 -12.63 -16.52 8.18
CA SER A 42 -12.53 -17.02 9.55
C SER A 42 -12.21 -15.92 10.57
N LEU A 43 -11.47 -14.88 10.16
CA LEU A 43 -11.09 -13.74 11.01
C LEU A 43 -12.24 -12.74 11.20
N LYS A 44 -13.09 -12.55 10.18
CA LYS A 44 -14.19 -11.59 10.20
C LYS A 44 -15.16 -11.83 11.37
N ASP A 45 -15.62 -13.06 11.52
CA ASP A 45 -16.58 -13.43 12.57
C ASP A 45 -15.99 -13.29 13.97
N GLU A 46 -14.67 -13.47 14.12
CA GLU A 46 -13.98 -13.31 15.39
C GLU A 46 -13.82 -11.82 15.76
N ILE A 47 -13.51 -10.97 14.78
CA ILE A 47 -13.36 -9.52 14.96
C ILE A 47 -14.70 -8.87 15.33
N ASP A 48 -15.79 -9.21 14.62
CA ASP A 48 -17.09 -8.56 14.82
C ASP A 48 -17.77 -8.94 16.14
N LYS A 49 -17.41 -10.07 16.76
CA LYS A 49 -17.98 -10.53 18.03
C LYS A 49 -17.23 -10.05 19.27
N LYS A 50 -15.96 -9.65 19.15
CA LYS A 50 -15.06 -9.46 20.30
C LYS A 50 -14.55 -8.04 20.52
N ILE A 51 -14.76 -7.12 19.58
CA ILE A 51 -14.11 -5.80 19.62
C ILE A 51 -15.14 -4.69 19.58
N SER A 52 -15.32 -3.99 20.71
CA SER A 52 -16.11 -2.76 20.74
C SER A 52 -15.35 -1.61 20.05
N GLU A 53 -16.06 -0.62 19.50
CA GLU A 53 -15.44 0.56 18.86
C GLU A 53 -14.47 1.30 19.79
N LYS A 54 -14.78 1.36 21.09
CA LYS A 54 -13.93 2.02 22.10
C LYS A 54 -12.60 1.31 22.34
N GLU A 55 -12.51 0.01 22.09
CA GLU A 55 -11.31 -0.79 22.33
C GLU A 55 -10.38 -0.86 21.11
N GLN A 56 -10.86 -0.51 19.91
CA GLN A 56 -10.09 -0.62 18.66
C GLN A 56 -8.77 0.16 18.73
N VAL A 57 -8.78 1.41 19.18
CA VAL A 57 -7.56 2.23 19.30
C VAL A 57 -6.58 1.62 20.30
N ALA A 58 -7.06 1.16 21.46
CA ALA A 58 -6.21 0.52 22.47
C ALA A 58 -5.57 -0.77 21.93
N MET A 59 -6.33 -1.56 21.16
CA MET A 59 -5.82 -2.76 20.50
C MET A 59 -4.78 -2.44 19.43
N LEU A 60 -4.99 -1.40 18.61
CA LEU A 60 -4.01 -0.96 17.61
C LEU A 60 -2.71 -0.48 18.28
N LEU A 61 -2.82 0.28 19.38
CA LEU A 61 -1.68 0.71 20.18
C LEU A 61 -0.93 -0.49 20.78
N ALA A 62 -1.64 -1.47 21.34
CA ALA A 62 -1.05 -2.68 21.91
C ALA A 62 -0.37 -3.56 20.84
N ALA A 63 -1.05 -3.79 19.71
CA ALA A 63 -0.53 -4.55 18.58
C ALA A 63 0.72 -3.90 17.97
N ALA A 64 0.75 -2.58 17.89
CA ALA A 64 1.94 -1.88 17.44
C ALA A 64 3.05 -1.85 18.51
N GLY A 65 2.70 -1.91 19.79
CA GLY A 65 3.67 -2.09 20.88
C GLY A 65 4.46 -3.40 20.75
N THR A 66 3.81 -4.44 20.19
CA THR A 66 4.38 -5.76 19.92
C THR A 66 4.77 -5.98 18.45
N ASP A 67 4.91 -4.91 17.66
CA ASP A 67 5.32 -4.95 16.25
C ASP A 67 6.60 -5.80 16.08
N PRO A 68 6.57 -6.91 15.32
CA PRO A 68 7.69 -7.83 15.17
C PRO A 68 8.74 -7.30 14.18
N GLN A 69 9.34 -6.15 14.50
CA GLN A 69 10.44 -5.55 13.75
C GLN A 69 11.72 -6.39 13.86
N ASN A 70 12.43 -6.57 12.74
CA ASN A 70 13.76 -7.16 12.74
C ASN A 70 14.85 -6.15 13.15
N SER A 71 16.11 -6.59 13.23
CA SER A 71 17.22 -5.74 13.66
C SER A 71 17.50 -4.55 12.72
N LYS A 72 17.34 -4.74 11.41
CA LYS A 72 17.52 -3.68 10.41
C LYS A 72 16.43 -2.62 10.54
N THR A 73 15.17 -3.03 10.66
CA THR A 73 14.03 -2.13 10.87
C THR A 73 14.19 -1.34 12.17
N LYS A 74 14.57 -1.98 13.28
CA LYS A 74 14.80 -1.31 14.56
C LYS A 74 15.90 -0.24 14.50
N ARG A 75 16.96 -0.50 13.73
CA ARG A 75 18.09 0.44 13.55
C ARG A 75 17.86 1.47 12.46
N GLY A 76 16.79 1.31 11.68
CA GLY A 76 16.51 2.14 10.51
C GLY A 76 17.58 2.00 9.43
N GLU A 77 18.13 0.80 9.23
CA GLU A 77 19.22 0.52 8.27
C GLU A 77 18.68 0.02 6.93
N GLY A 78 19.40 0.29 5.84
CA GLY A 78 19.11 -0.21 4.49
C GLY A 78 19.03 0.94 3.48
N TRP A 79 18.37 0.73 2.35
CA TRP A 79 18.23 1.77 1.34
C TRP A 79 17.30 2.90 1.83
N GLY A 80 17.72 4.14 1.52
CA GLY A 80 17.06 5.40 1.94
C GLY A 80 17.23 5.80 3.40
N SER A 81 18.04 5.08 4.20
CA SER A 81 18.24 5.39 5.62
C SER A 81 19.10 6.64 5.89
N ASP A 82 19.67 7.23 4.86
CA ASP A 82 20.51 8.43 4.93
C ASP A 82 19.75 9.68 5.40
N LYS A 83 18.43 9.71 5.19
CA LYS A 83 17.59 10.85 5.55
C LYS A 83 16.86 10.59 6.86
N THR A 84 16.94 11.55 7.79
CA THR A 84 16.34 11.45 9.13
C THR A 84 14.85 11.11 9.10
N VAL A 85 14.08 11.78 8.24
CA VAL A 85 12.62 11.55 8.11
C VAL A 85 12.31 10.12 7.66
N ILE A 86 13.09 9.60 6.71
CA ILE A 86 12.92 8.24 6.19
C ILE A 86 13.35 7.22 7.24
N LYS A 87 14.48 7.46 7.92
CA LYS A 87 14.96 6.61 9.01
C LYS A 87 13.93 6.49 10.13
N ALA A 88 13.32 7.61 10.54
CA ALA A 88 12.24 7.62 11.52
C ALA A 88 11.03 6.81 11.05
N ALA A 89 10.63 6.97 9.77
CA ALA A 89 9.54 6.19 9.19
C ALA A 89 9.83 4.68 9.14
N ILE A 90 11.07 4.26 8.87
CA ILE A 90 11.46 2.84 8.91
C ILE A 90 11.33 2.28 10.33
N GLN A 91 11.78 3.03 11.33
CA GLN A 91 11.76 2.62 12.73
C GLN A 91 10.35 2.65 13.34
N GLN A 92 9.41 3.35 12.71
CA GLN A 92 8.05 3.50 13.20
C GLN A 92 7.37 2.15 13.36
N ARG A 93 6.89 1.89 14.58
CA ARG A 93 6.10 0.69 14.87
C ARG A 93 4.67 0.83 14.36
N ILE A 94 4.18 -0.21 13.71
CA ILE A 94 2.82 -0.29 13.17
C ILE A 94 2.17 -1.64 13.53
N PRO A 95 0.84 -1.70 13.66
CA PRO A 95 0.13 -2.96 13.73
C PRO A 95 0.20 -3.66 12.36
N PHE A 96 -0.15 -4.95 12.33
CA PHE A 96 -0.33 -5.72 11.10
C PHE A 96 0.91 -5.91 10.21
N ARG A 97 2.14 -5.68 10.71
CA ARG A 97 3.37 -5.90 9.92
C ARG A 97 3.43 -7.30 9.26
N ARG A 98 2.96 -8.34 9.94
CA ARG A 98 2.87 -9.71 9.38
C ARG A 98 1.92 -9.79 8.19
N VAL A 99 0.70 -9.27 8.34
CA VAL A 99 -0.30 -9.23 7.25
C VAL A 99 0.24 -8.44 6.05
N ILE A 100 0.86 -7.28 6.31
CA ILE A 100 1.49 -6.47 5.25
C ILE A 100 2.60 -7.27 4.56
N SER A 101 3.41 -8.01 5.32
CA SER A 101 4.47 -8.87 4.76
C SER A 101 3.91 -9.99 3.89
N GLU A 102 2.85 -10.67 4.34
CA GLU A 102 2.20 -11.76 3.61
C GLU A 102 1.60 -11.26 2.28
N VAL A 103 0.92 -10.10 2.31
CA VAL A 103 0.41 -9.46 1.09
C VAL A 103 1.55 -9.09 0.14
N CYS A 104 2.63 -8.48 0.65
CA CYS A 104 3.78 -8.12 -0.17
C CYS A 104 4.49 -9.37 -0.74
N GLU A 105 4.58 -10.45 0.02
CA GLU A 105 5.17 -11.72 -0.41
C GLU A 105 4.34 -12.37 -1.52
N LYS A 106 3.01 -12.37 -1.39
CA LYS A 106 2.12 -12.84 -2.46
C LYS A 106 2.22 -11.97 -3.70
N ALA A 107 2.32 -10.65 -3.54
CA ALA A 107 2.51 -9.73 -4.65
C ALA A 107 3.88 -9.89 -5.34
N ASP A 108 4.95 -10.13 -4.57
CA ASP A 108 6.30 -10.37 -5.08
C ASP A 108 6.43 -11.68 -5.86
N ALA A 109 5.69 -12.71 -5.42
CA ALA A 109 5.63 -14.02 -6.08
C ALA A 109 4.72 -14.05 -7.33
N MET A 110 4.02 -12.95 -7.64
CA MET A 110 3.19 -12.88 -8.86
C MET A 110 4.06 -13.05 -10.11
N PRO A 111 3.56 -13.77 -11.13
CA PRO A 111 4.29 -13.93 -12.37
C PRO A 111 4.60 -12.57 -12.98
N VAL A 112 5.89 -12.33 -13.20
CA VAL A 112 6.40 -11.07 -13.72
C VAL A 112 6.02 -10.93 -15.19
N LEU A 113 5.61 -9.73 -15.59
CA LEU A 113 5.61 -9.32 -16.99
C LEU A 113 7.05 -9.38 -17.50
N GLN A 114 7.41 -10.50 -18.14
CA GLN A 114 8.69 -10.62 -18.83
C GLN A 114 8.61 -9.80 -20.11
N LEU A 115 8.84 -8.50 -20.00
CA LEU A 115 9.22 -7.70 -21.14
C LEU A 115 10.59 -8.22 -21.57
N ARG A 116 10.67 -8.96 -22.68
CA ARG A 116 12.00 -9.33 -23.20
C ARG A 116 12.75 -8.03 -23.48
N LYS A 117 13.89 -7.80 -22.80
CA LYS A 117 14.83 -6.71 -23.09
C LYS A 117 15.25 -6.78 -24.56
N LYS A 118 14.47 -6.17 -25.46
CA LYS A 118 14.86 -5.97 -26.85
C LYS A 118 15.38 -4.53 -26.95
N LYS A 119 16.71 -4.40 -27.00
CA LYS A 119 17.42 -3.12 -27.12
C LYS A 119 16.78 -2.29 -28.24
N GLY A 120 16.39 -1.04 -27.94
CA GLY A 120 15.96 -0.06 -28.94
C GLY A 120 14.45 0.19 -29.04
N ILE A 121 13.61 -0.53 -28.30
CA ILE A 121 12.16 -0.24 -28.21
C ILE A 121 11.86 0.46 -26.89
N THR A 122 11.17 1.59 -26.96
CA THR A 122 10.74 2.39 -25.81
C THR A 122 9.23 2.30 -25.63
N VAL A 123 8.72 2.75 -24.48
CA VAL A 123 7.27 2.87 -24.25
C VAL A 123 6.56 3.70 -25.32
N LYS A 124 7.26 4.64 -25.95
CA LYS A 124 6.69 5.51 -26.98
C LYS A 124 6.35 4.76 -28.26
N ASP A 125 7.00 3.61 -28.48
CA ASP A 125 6.80 2.75 -29.65
C ASP A 125 5.61 1.79 -29.45
N LEU A 126 5.04 1.74 -28.24
CA LEU A 126 3.82 0.97 -27.97
C LEU A 126 2.57 1.65 -28.56
N PRO A 127 1.61 0.89 -29.11
CA PRO A 127 0.32 1.41 -29.51
C PRO A 127 -0.38 2.15 -28.38
N LYS A 128 -1.04 3.25 -28.73
CA LYS A 128 -1.67 4.18 -27.80
C LYS A 128 -2.55 3.52 -26.74
N ALA A 129 -3.33 2.49 -27.10
CA ALA A 129 -4.20 1.78 -26.16
C ALA A 129 -3.43 1.08 -25.05
N LYS A 130 -2.26 0.50 -25.36
CA LYS A 130 -1.45 -0.28 -24.42
C LYS A 130 -0.56 0.62 -23.57
N ARG A 131 -0.01 1.66 -24.19
CA ARG A 131 0.65 2.75 -23.46
C ARG A 131 -0.31 3.33 -22.42
N LYS A 132 -1.56 3.61 -22.81
CA LYS A 132 -2.59 4.09 -21.89
C LYS A 132 -2.93 3.09 -20.78
N ALA A 133 -2.99 1.79 -21.09
CA ALA A 133 -3.22 0.76 -20.08
C ALA A 133 -2.06 0.70 -19.06
N LEU A 134 -0.81 0.76 -19.53
CA LEU A 134 0.37 0.83 -18.65
C LEU A 134 0.39 2.14 -17.86
N GLU A 135 0.05 3.28 -18.45
CA GLU A 135 -0.08 4.57 -17.73
C GLU A 135 -1.14 4.47 -16.62
N GLU A 136 -2.29 3.82 -16.88
CA GLU A 136 -3.34 3.60 -15.89
C GLU A 136 -2.93 2.61 -14.78
N ILE A 137 -2.23 1.52 -15.11
CA ILE A 137 -1.79 0.51 -14.13
C ILE A 137 -0.64 1.04 -13.28
N LEU A 138 0.38 1.63 -13.91
CA LEU A 138 1.57 2.16 -13.24
C LEU A 138 1.34 3.54 -12.62
N ARG A 139 0.21 4.19 -12.95
CA ARG A 139 -0.23 5.48 -12.41
C ARG A 139 0.78 6.60 -12.69
N VAL A 140 1.46 6.51 -13.82
CA VAL A 140 2.49 7.46 -14.25
C VAL A 140 2.33 7.80 -15.73
N GLY A 141 2.62 9.05 -16.08
CA GLY A 141 2.90 9.41 -17.47
C GLY A 141 4.23 8.80 -17.89
N LEU A 142 4.22 7.88 -18.85
CA LEU A 142 5.40 7.08 -19.21
C LEU A 142 6.50 7.91 -19.91
N GLU A 143 6.16 9.11 -20.37
CA GLU A 143 7.11 10.13 -20.82
C GLU A 143 8.04 10.64 -19.71
N ASN A 144 7.68 10.50 -18.43
CA ASN A 144 8.45 11.01 -17.29
C ASN A 144 9.46 9.99 -16.72
N VAL A 145 9.55 8.79 -17.30
CA VAL A 145 10.41 7.69 -16.80
C VAL A 145 11.43 7.21 -17.84
N ALA A 146 11.80 8.09 -18.79
CA ALA A 146 12.67 7.77 -19.91
C ALA A 146 14.09 7.29 -19.53
N ASP A 147 14.60 7.72 -18.37
CA ASP A 147 15.97 7.41 -17.91
C ASP A 147 16.00 6.37 -16.77
N VAL A 148 14.90 5.65 -16.54
CA VAL A 148 14.81 4.57 -15.54
C VAL A 148 14.92 3.22 -16.24
N ASP A 149 15.55 2.22 -15.61
CA ASP A 149 15.42 0.83 -16.10
C ASP A 149 13.92 0.48 -16.10
N LEU A 150 13.33 0.53 -17.29
CA LEU A 150 11.90 0.46 -17.50
C LEU A 150 11.35 -0.87 -17.01
N ASP A 151 12.09 -1.96 -17.20
CA ASP A 151 11.64 -3.28 -16.80
C ASP A 151 11.60 -3.38 -15.28
N GLN A 152 12.64 -2.89 -14.60
CA GLN A 152 12.69 -2.86 -13.14
C GLN A 152 11.59 -1.93 -12.59
N PHE A 153 11.39 -0.76 -13.20
CA PHE A 153 10.35 0.18 -12.80
C PHE A 153 8.93 -0.39 -12.97
N VAL A 154 8.63 -0.97 -14.14
CA VAL A 154 7.35 -1.61 -14.45
C VAL A 154 7.10 -2.76 -13.47
N LEU A 155 8.11 -3.60 -13.24
CA LEU A 155 8.03 -4.74 -12.33
C LEU A 155 7.71 -4.30 -10.89
N VAL A 156 8.44 -3.32 -10.37
CA VAL A 156 8.21 -2.77 -9.01
C VAL A 156 6.79 -2.20 -8.88
N ARG A 157 6.35 -1.42 -9.87
CA ARG A 157 5.02 -0.81 -9.88
C ARG A 157 3.89 -1.83 -10.00
N LEU A 158 4.09 -2.90 -10.76
CA LEU A 158 3.16 -4.02 -10.79
C LEU A 158 3.10 -4.73 -9.44
N LYS A 159 4.23 -4.97 -8.76
CA LYS A 159 4.19 -5.57 -7.42
C LYS A 159 3.40 -4.69 -6.43
N GLN A 160 3.59 -3.37 -6.48
CA GLN A 160 2.79 -2.43 -5.69
C GLN A 160 1.31 -2.50 -6.04
N PHE A 161 0.96 -2.49 -7.33
CA PHE A 161 -0.42 -2.61 -7.78
C PHE A 161 -1.09 -3.90 -7.31
N ALA A 162 -0.40 -5.04 -7.38
CA ALA A 162 -0.89 -6.32 -6.85
C ALA A 162 -1.15 -6.24 -5.35
N ALA A 163 -0.22 -5.68 -4.57
CA ALA A 163 -0.40 -5.51 -3.13
C ALA A 163 -1.64 -4.63 -2.83
N SER A 164 -1.80 -3.51 -3.54
CA SER A 164 -2.98 -2.62 -3.41
C SER A 164 -4.29 -3.34 -3.73
N LEU A 165 -4.34 -4.15 -4.79
CA LEU A 165 -5.51 -4.97 -5.13
C LEU A 165 -5.81 -6.04 -4.08
N MET A 166 -4.80 -6.68 -3.51
CA MET A 166 -4.98 -7.67 -2.44
C MET A 166 -5.51 -7.03 -1.17
N PHE A 167 -5.00 -5.85 -0.78
CA PHE A 167 -5.54 -5.09 0.35
C PHE A 167 -6.98 -4.62 0.10
N GLU A 168 -7.30 -4.16 -1.11
CA GLU A 168 -8.67 -3.79 -1.47
C GLU A 168 -9.61 -5.00 -1.45
N PHE A 169 -9.13 -6.16 -1.86
CA PHE A 169 -9.87 -7.41 -1.74
C PHE A 169 -10.09 -7.82 -0.28
N VAL A 170 -9.07 -7.63 0.58
CA VAL A 170 -9.22 -7.85 2.03
C VAL A 170 -10.31 -6.96 2.60
N ASP A 171 -10.34 -5.69 2.19
CA ASP A 171 -11.38 -4.75 2.58
C ASP A 171 -12.77 -5.19 2.10
N TYR A 172 -12.88 -5.62 0.84
CA TYR A 172 -14.12 -6.18 0.28
C TYR A 172 -14.65 -7.38 1.10
N CYS A 173 -13.79 -8.36 1.42
CA CYS A 173 -14.20 -9.52 2.23
C CYS A 173 -14.70 -9.13 3.63
N LEU A 174 -14.20 -8.00 4.16
CA LEU A 174 -14.60 -7.44 5.45
C LEU A 174 -15.72 -6.41 5.33
N ASP A 175 -16.55 -6.48 4.28
CA ASP A 175 -17.67 -5.55 3.99
C ASP A 175 -17.24 -4.09 3.98
N TRP A 176 -16.05 -3.83 3.42
CA TRP A 176 -15.40 -2.53 3.41
C TRP A 176 -15.11 -1.97 4.81
N ALA A 177 -15.05 -2.82 5.84
CA ALA A 177 -14.74 -2.45 7.21
C ALA A 177 -13.35 -2.95 7.64
N SER A 178 -12.42 -3.21 6.72
CA SER A 178 -11.02 -3.44 7.08
C SER A 178 -10.41 -2.16 7.66
N PRO A 179 -9.59 -2.24 8.72
CA PRO A 179 -8.77 -1.11 9.14
C PRO A 179 -7.68 -0.80 8.10
N LEU A 180 -7.32 -1.74 7.23
CA LEU A 180 -6.31 -1.58 6.18
C LEU A 180 -6.98 -1.09 4.89
N LYS A 181 -6.67 0.13 4.48
CA LYS A 181 -7.25 0.80 3.31
C LYS A 181 -6.16 1.10 2.28
N ALA A 182 -6.25 0.49 1.11
CA ALA A 182 -5.27 0.68 0.05
C ALA A 182 -5.51 1.97 -0.74
N GLU A 183 -4.43 2.59 -1.21
CA GLU A 183 -4.44 3.66 -2.21
C GLU A 183 -5.37 4.80 -1.82
N VAL A 184 -5.16 5.31 -0.61
CA VAL A 184 -5.99 6.38 -0.04
C VAL A 184 -5.47 7.71 -0.53
N THR A 185 -6.36 8.44 -1.21
CA THR A 185 -6.01 9.72 -1.83
C THR A 185 -6.44 10.88 -0.94
N PHE A 186 -5.51 11.80 -0.68
CA PHE A 186 -5.81 13.09 -0.07
C PHE A 186 -5.64 14.18 -1.11
N GLY A 187 -6.52 15.19 -1.07
CA GLY A 187 -6.42 16.34 -1.97
C GLY A 187 -5.11 17.12 -1.78
N PRO A 188 -4.89 18.18 -2.58
CA PRO A 188 -3.65 18.95 -2.54
C PRO A 188 -3.34 19.58 -1.18
N ALA A 189 -2.06 19.83 -0.92
CA ALA A 189 -1.51 20.20 0.39
C ALA A 189 -2.20 21.36 1.13
N LYS A 190 -2.87 22.28 0.40
CA LYS A 190 -3.60 23.39 1.03
C LYS A 190 -4.72 22.91 1.96
N SER A 191 -5.44 21.86 1.58
CA SER A 191 -6.59 21.37 2.35
C SER A 191 -6.50 19.89 2.73
N TYR A 192 -5.69 19.09 2.02
CA TYR A 192 -5.65 17.63 2.19
C TYR A 192 -7.06 17.06 2.33
N ASN A 193 -7.93 17.37 1.35
CA ASN A 193 -9.33 16.90 1.36
C ASN A 193 -9.36 15.39 1.60
N ASP A 194 -10.28 14.95 2.45
CA ASP A 194 -10.44 13.52 2.75
C ASP A 194 -10.79 12.74 1.48
N PRO A 195 -10.44 11.44 1.42
CA PRO A 195 -10.79 10.61 0.29
C PRO A 195 -12.31 10.57 0.12
N PRO A 196 -12.83 10.72 -1.12
CA PRO A 196 -14.24 10.52 -1.36
C PRO A 196 -14.62 9.03 -1.16
N LEU A 197 -15.82 8.79 -0.66
CA LEU A 197 -16.34 7.47 -0.33
C LEU A 197 -17.51 7.07 -1.24
N ASP A 198 -17.74 5.76 -1.35
CA ASP A 198 -18.88 5.12 -2.01
C ASP A 198 -19.65 4.29 -0.96
N GLY A 199 -20.40 4.99 -0.09
CA GLY A 199 -21.03 4.41 1.10
C GLY A 199 -20.34 4.86 2.39
N ALA A 200 -20.44 4.05 3.45
CA ALA A 200 -19.96 4.43 4.78
C ALA A 200 -18.42 4.45 4.88
N THR A 201 -17.75 3.40 4.40
CA THR A 201 -16.31 3.17 4.63
C THR A 201 -15.54 2.78 3.37
N ARG A 202 -16.24 2.45 2.29
CA ARG A 202 -15.64 2.09 1.00
C ARG A 202 -15.09 3.32 0.30
N LEU A 203 -13.83 3.28 -0.10
CA LEU A 203 -13.20 4.34 -0.89
C LEU A 203 -13.81 4.39 -2.30
N LYS A 204 -14.09 5.60 -2.79
CA LYS A 204 -14.59 5.79 -4.16
C LYS A 204 -13.49 5.47 -5.17
N ARG A 205 -13.81 4.61 -6.14
CA ARG A 205 -12.95 4.25 -7.27
C ARG A 205 -13.60 4.72 -8.57
N VAL A 206 -12.81 5.27 -9.50
CA VAL A 206 -13.31 5.79 -10.80
C VAL A 206 -12.51 5.29 -12.00
N GLY A 207 -11.40 4.58 -11.75
CA GLY A 207 -10.57 4.03 -12.80
C GLY A 207 -11.20 2.82 -13.49
N LYS A 208 -10.82 2.63 -14.76
CA LYS A 208 -11.37 1.56 -15.61
C LYS A 208 -10.48 0.32 -15.63
N ILE A 209 -9.16 0.52 -15.75
CA ILE A 209 -8.17 -0.57 -15.80
C ILE A 209 -7.60 -0.82 -14.40
N SER A 210 -7.17 0.24 -13.72
CA SER A 210 -6.82 0.22 -12.30
C SER A 210 -7.95 0.89 -11.52
N PRO A 211 -8.51 0.28 -10.45
CA PRO A 211 -9.50 0.95 -9.62
C PRO A 211 -8.94 2.23 -8.97
N PHE A 212 -7.61 2.31 -8.80
CA PHE A 212 -6.91 3.36 -8.07
C PHE A 212 -6.53 4.59 -8.91
N TYR A 213 -6.66 4.52 -10.24
CA TYR A 213 -6.29 5.63 -11.13
C TYR A 213 -7.24 5.79 -12.33
N PRO A 214 -7.65 7.03 -12.68
CA PRO A 214 -7.30 8.29 -12.01
C PRO A 214 -7.88 8.37 -10.60
N PHE A 215 -7.33 9.27 -9.78
CA PHE A 215 -7.91 9.51 -8.46
C PHE A 215 -9.34 10.01 -8.61
N PRO A 216 -10.25 9.71 -7.67
CA PRO A 216 -11.59 10.25 -7.70
C PRO A 216 -11.57 11.77 -7.45
N PRO A 217 -12.39 12.59 -8.16
CA PRO A 217 -12.60 13.98 -7.79
C PRO A 217 -13.11 14.11 -6.34
N PRO A 218 -12.66 15.14 -5.58
CA PRO A 218 -11.84 16.27 -6.00
C PRO A 218 -10.32 16.04 -5.93
N ASN A 219 -9.87 14.84 -5.60
CA ASN A 219 -8.46 14.50 -5.35
C ASN A 219 -7.68 14.18 -6.63
N ASN A 220 -8.30 14.33 -7.81
CA ASN A 220 -7.67 14.14 -9.12
C ASN A 220 -6.84 15.34 -9.60
N ARG A 221 -6.26 16.10 -8.66
CA ARG A 221 -5.55 17.36 -8.93
C ARG A 221 -4.06 17.21 -8.64
N ALA A 222 -3.24 17.98 -9.36
CA ALA A 222 -1.80 18.06 -9.09
C ALA A 222 -1.52 18.41 -7.62
N GLY A 223 -0.53 17.76 -7.02
CA GLY A 223 -0.16 17.92 -5.62
C GLY A 223 -1.03 17.13 -4.63
N SER A 224 -1.98 16.33 -5.10
CA SER A 224 -2.69 15.34 -4.27
C SER A 224 -1.73 14.22 -3.84
N LEU A 225 -1.96 13.67 -2.65
CA LEU A 225 -1.18 12.55 -2.12
C LEU A 225 -1.95 11.25 -2.32
N SER A 226 -1.23 10.15 -2.51
CA SER A 226 -1.77 8.80 -2.41
C SER A 226 -0.88 7.99 -1.48
N ALA A 227 -1.43 7.58 -0.34
CA ALA A 227 -0.79 6.62 0.54
C ALA A 227 -1.03 5.20 0.02
N ASP A 228 0.03 4.39 -0.09
CA ASP A 228 -0.09 2.98 -0.50
C ASP A 228 -1.06 2.24 0.43
N LEU A 229 -0.94 2.48 1.74
CA LEU A 229 -1.82 1.90 2.74
C LEU A 229 -2.08 2.87 3.91
N ILE A 230 -3.33 2.97 4.32
CA ILE A 230 -3.75 3.62 5.57
C ILE A 230 -4.22 2.55 6.54
N ILE A 231 -3.93 2.75 7.82
CA ILE A 231 -4.54 2.04 8.94
C ILE A 231 -5.50 2.99 9.63
N ASN A 232 -6.79 2.67 9.66
CA ASN A 232 -7.80 3.44 10.37
C ASN A 232 -7.79 3.15 11.88
N GLU A 233 -8.17 4.14 12.69
CA GLU A 233 -8.39 3.96 14.14
C GLU A 233 -9.66 3.15 14.43
N TYR A 234 -10.73 3.48 13.71
CA TYR A 234 -12.05 2.90 13.81
C TYR A 234 -12.43 2.34 12.45
N ARG A 235 -12.47 1.01 12.34
CA ARG A 235 -12.59 0.31 11.05
C ARG A 235 -13.95 0.48 10.36
N LYS A 236 -14.98 0.81 11.13
CA LYS A 236 -16.37 1.03 10.67
C LYS A 236 -16.70 2.50 10.44
N GLU A 237 -15.74 3.40 10.68
CA GLU A 237 -15.90 4.83 10.41
C GLU A 237 -15.25 5.23 9.07
N PRO A 238 -15.72 6.32 8.45
CA PRO A 238 -15.10 6.91 7.27
C PRO A 238 -13.58 7.05 7.37
N THR A 239 -12.87 6.64 6.32
CA THR A 239 -11.43 6.92 6.19
C THR A 239 -11.23 8.42 5.95
N GLY A 240 -10.34 9.04 6.72
CA GLY A 240 -10.02 10.46 6.58
C GLY A 240 -9.17 10.94 7.75
N LYS A 241 -8.78 12.22 7.72
CA LYS A 241 -7.91 12.86 8.73
C LYS A 241 -8.34 12.59 10.18
N ASN A 242 -9.63 12.48 10.44
CA ASN A 242 -10.17 12.21 11.78
C ASN A 242 -10.02 10.76 12.26
N ASN A 243 -9.68 9.83 11.37
CA ASN A 243 -9.67 8.40 11.65
C ASN A 243 -8.34 7.73 11.26
N LEU A 244 -7.22 8.48 11.28
CA LEU A 244 -5.90 8.00 10.86
C LEU A 244 -5.07 7.40 12.00
N PHE A 245 -4.89 6.09 12.04
CA PHE A 245 -3.92 5.48 12.95
C PHE A 245 -2.50 5.55 12.37
N ALA A 246 -2.32 5.15 11.11
CA ALA A 246 -1.03 5.19 10.42
C ALA A 246 -1.16 5.38 8.90
N ILE A 247 -0.19 6.08 8.32
CA ILE A 247 0.17 6.04 6.91
C ILE A 247 1.32 5.04 6.77
N VAL A 248 1.19 4.08 5.87
CA VAL A 248 2.22 3.09 5.56
C VAL A 248 2.56 3.19 4.08
N GLU A 249 3.76 3.68 3.79
CA GLU A 249 4.34 3.66 2.44
C GLU A 249 5.04 2.31 2.24
N ILE A 250 4.69 1.60 1.16
CA ILE A 250 5.19 0.25 0.85
C ILE A 250 6.13 0.35 -0.34
N LYS A 251 7.38 -0.04 -0.12
CA LYS A 251 8.42 0.05 -1.14
C LYS A 251 9.05 -1.32 -1.37
N PHE A 252 8.99 -1.80 -2.60
CA PHE A 252 9.69 -3.01 -3.02
C PHE A 252 11.14 -2.67 -3.37
N GLU A 253 12.01 -3.68 -3.39
CA GLU A 253 13.40 -3.53 -3.83
C GLU A 253 13.46 -2.92 -5.24
N GLY A 254 14.27 -1.86 -5.38
CA GLY A 254 14.38 -1.11 -6.62
C GLY A 254 13.40 0.06 -6.76
N ASP A 255 12.46 0.27 -5.83
CA ASP A 255 11.63 1.47 -5.84
C ASP A 255 12.40 2.71 -5.37
N LYS A 256 11.99 3.87 -5.87
CA LYS A 256 12.55 5.17 -5.48
C LYS A 256 11.95 5.63 -4.14
N LEU A 257 12.82 6.23 -3.32
CA LEU A 257 12.43 6.90 -2.09
C LEU A 257 12.60 8.41 -2.24
N GLU A 258 11.49 9.12 -2.15
CA GLU A 258 11.47 10.57 -2.25
C GLU A 258 11.17 11.18 -0.89
N ALA A 259 12.16 11.85 -0.30
CA ALA A 259 12.00 12.51 1.01
C ALA A 259 10.80 13.48 1.02
N LYS A 260 10.57 14.14 -0.12
CA LYS A 260 9.47 15.09 -0.26
C LYS A 260 8.10 14.42 -0.05
N GLN A 261 7.95 13.17 -0.45
CA GLN A 261 6.74 12.39 -0.19
C GLN A 261 6.49 12.25 1.32
N PHE A 262 7.53 11.91 2.09
CA PHE A 262 7.44 11.76 3.55
C PHE A 262 7.19 13.10 4.26
N GLU A 263 7.82 14.18 3.82
CA GLU A 263 7.53 15.53 4.33
C GLU A 263 6.06 15.90 4.14
N ASN A 264 5.49 15.62 2.95
CA ASN A 264 4.08 15.89 2.68
C ASN A 264 3.16 15.02 3.57
N TYR A 265 3.54 13.76 3.84
CA TYR A 265 2.81 12.94 4.81
C TYR A 265 2.89 13.49 6.24
N GLU A 266 4.05 14.01 6.67
CA GLU A 266 4.16 14.67 7.98
C GLU A 266 3.26 15.90 8.07
N GLU A 267 3.16 16.71 7.00
CA GLU A 267 2.22 17.84 6.95
C GLU A 267 0.76 17.39 7.02
N LEU A 268 0.39 16.33 6.29
CA LEU A 268 -0.94 15.72 6.38
C LEU A 268 -1.23 15.25 7.81
N LEU A 269 -0.29 14.58 8.48
CA LEU A 269 -0.45 14.12 9.86
C LEU A 269 -0.56 15.29 10.85
N LYS A 270 0.15 16.41 10.63
CA LYS A 270 -0.04 17.63 11.43
C LYS A 270 -1.47 18.17 11.28
N LYS A 271 -2.02 18.18 10.07
CA LYS A 271 -3.42 18.59 9.83
C LYS A 271 -4.39 17.61 10.48
N ALA A 272 -4.16 16.30 10.37
CA ALA A 272 -4.96 15.28 11.03
C ALA A 272 -4.98 15.45 12.55
N ALA A 273 -3.84 15.79 13.18
CA ALA A 273 -3.77 16.05 14.62
C ALA A 273 -4.68 17.21 15.04
N LEU A 274 -4.69 18.29 14.25
CA LEU A 274 -5.58 19.44 14.47
C LEU A 274 -7.05 19.02 14.33
N THR A 275 -7.42 18.37 13.22
CA THR A 275 -8.80 17.95 12.96
C THR A 275 -9.31 16.99 14.05
N LYS A 276 -8.49 16.05 14.51
CA LYS A 276 -8.82 15.15 15.62
C LYS A 276 -8.97 15.89 16.94
N THR A 277 -8.11 16.85 17.23
CA THR A 277 -8.19 17.64 18.45
C THR A 277 -9.48 18.47 18.50
N GLU A 278 -9.89 19.03 17.36
CA GLU A 278 -11.12 19.81 17.22
C GLU A 278 -12.38 18.94 17.36
N ASN A 279 -12.36 17.71 16.81
CA ASN A 279 -13.55 16.87 16.69
C ASN A 279 -13.63 15.72 17.72
N SER A 280 -12.60 15.47 18.54
CA SER A 280 -12.61 14.27 19.41
C SER A 280 -13.68 14.35 20.50
N PRO A 281 -14.61 13.38 20.56
CA PRO A 281 -15.59 13.26 21.65
C PRO A 281 -14.96 12.72 22.94
N ILE A 282 -13.74 12.16 22.89
CA ILE A 282 -13.04 11.56 24.03
C ILE A 282 -11.69 12.25 24.22
N ARG A 283 -11.60 13.12 25.22
CA ARG A 283 -10.33 13.67 25.70
C ARG A 283 -9.81 12.78 26.83
N TYR A 284 -8.73 12.04 26.59
CA TYR A 284 -8.05 11.35 27.69
C TYR A 284 -7.42 12.40 28.62
N ASN A 285 -7.95 12.53 29.84
CA ASN A 285 -7.52 13.54 30.83
C ASN A 285 -7.55 14.99 30.30
N ASN A 286 -8.53 15.37 29.48
CA ASN A 286 -8.66 16.72 28.93
C ASN A 286 -7.46 17.20 28.06
N LYS A 287 -6.59 16.28 27.61
CA LYS A 287 -5.44 16.60 26.78
C LYS A 287 -5.75 16.49 25.28
N PRO A 288 -5.19 17.35 24.42
CA PRO A 288 -5.29 17.25 22.96
C PRO A 288 -4.81 15.89 22.44
N VAL A 289 -5.36 15.44 21.31
CA VAL A 289 -4.81 14.29 20.57
C VAL A 289 -3.51 14.77 19.92
N SER A 290 -2.38 14.46 20.56
CA SER A 290 -1.07 14.98 20.14
C SER A 290 -0.51 14.36 18.85
N SER A 291 -1.07 13.23 18.39
CA SER A 291 -0.64 12.59 17.14
C SER A 291 -1.79 12.49 16.14
N GLY A 292 -1.60 13.04 14.94
CA GLY A 292 -2.54 12.85 13.83
C GLY A 292 -2.48 11.45 13.21
N GLY A 293 -1.54 10.62 13.65
CA GLY A 293 -1.27 9.28 13.18
C GLY A 293 0.24 9.00 13.17
N ARG A 294 0.62 7.82 12.71
CA ARG A 294 2.01 7.39 12.54
C ARG A 294 2.40 7.42 11.06
N LEU A 295 3.66 7.69 10.76
CA LEU A 295 4.21 7.58 9.41
C LEU A 295 5.21 6.43 9.36
N SER A 296 4.91 5.38 8.60
CA SER A 296 5.77 4.21 8.48
C SER A 296 6.20 3.98 7.04
N LEU A 297 7.46 3.59 6.87
CA LEU A 297 7.99 3.03 5.64
C LEU A 297 8.18 1.53 5.83
N PHE A 298 7.52 0.72 5.01
CA PHE A 298 7.66 -0.73 4.95
C PHE A 298 8.43 -1.12 3.67
N ARG A 299 9.69 -1.50 3.82
CA ARG A 299 10.56 -1.93 2.71
C ARG A 299 10.51 -3.44 2.58
N TYR A 300 9.84 -3.95 1.56
CA TYR A 300 9.85 -5.38 1.29
C TYR A 300 11.09 -5.78 0.47
N PRO A 301 11.82 -6.87 0.80
CA PRO A 301 11.62 -7.77 1.95
C PRO A 301 12.38 -7.36 3.23
N LEU A 302 13.14 -6.25 3.21
CA LEU A 302 14.02 -5.82 4.31
C LEU A 302 13.34 -5.74 5.68
N ASP A 303 12.07 -5.34 5.71
CA ASP A 303 11.29 -5.10 6.93
C ASP A 303 10.31 -6.23 7.26
N LYS A 304 10.42 -7.37 6.57
CA LYS A 304 9.70 -8.60 6.91
C LYS A 304 10.11 -9.05 8.33
N PRO A 305 9.16 -9.49 9.18
CA PRO A 305 9.49 -10.14 10.43
C PRO A 305 10.38 -11.37 10.20
N LEU A 306 11.40 -11.55 11.02
CA LEU A 306 12.16 -12.80 11.01
C LEU A 306 11.25 -13.93 11.54
N GLU A 307 11.44 -15.15 11.03
CA GLU A 307 10.73 -16.31 11.58
C GLU A 307 11.04 -16.43 13.07
N GLU A 308 9.99 -16.62 13.88
CA GLU A 308 10.16 -16.87 15.32
C GLU A 308 10.94 -18.16 15.49
N THR A 309 12.07 -18.10 16.19
CA THR A 309 12.82 -19.29 16.58
C THR A 309 11.95 -20.18 17.48
N GLY A 310 12.20 -21.49 17.51
CA GLY A 310 11.41 -22.44 18.31
C GLY A 310 11.32 -22.11 19.81
N GLU A 311 12.25 -21.30 20.33
CA GLU A 311 12.24 -20.82 21.72
C GLU A 311 11.26 -19.66 21.96
N GLU A 312 11.05 -18.78 20.98
CA GLU A 312 10.09 -17.67 21.08
C GLU A 312 8.65 -18.17 21.06
N LYS A 313 8.36 -19.20 20.25
CA LYS A 313 7.07 -19.90 20.26
C LYS A 313 6.76 -20.51 21.63
N LYS A 314 7.75 -21.13 22.29
CA LYS A 314 7.62 -21.72 23.65
C LYS A 314 7.40 -20.67 24.73
N ARG A 315 8.01 -19.48 24.62
CA ARG A 315 7.81 -18.38 25.60
C ARG A 315 6.40 -17.78 25.53
N LYS A 316 5.77 -17.74 24.34
CA LYS A 316 4.39 -17.25 24.18
C LYS A 316 3.35 -18.25 24.69
N THR A 317 3.54 -19.54 24.47
CA THR A 317 2.66 -20.60 25.02
C THR A 317 2.86 -20.80 26.53
N GLY A 318 4.06 -20.53 27.08
CA GLY A 318 4.32 -20.59 28.51
C GLY A 318 3.67 -19.46 29.34
N LYS A 319 3.36 -18.32 28.73
CA LYS A 319 2.68 -17.19 29.43
C LYS A 319 1.17 -17.32 29.50
N THR A 320 0.54 -18.12 28.64
CA THR A 320 -0.89 -18.43 28.68
C THR A 320 -1.25 -19.56 29.65
N GLY A 321 -0.24 -20.18 30.28
CA GLY A 321 -0.40 -21.31 31.22
C GLY A 321 -0.16 -21.02 32.71
N LYS A 322 -0.02 -19.75 33.13
CA LYS A 322 0.09 -19.42 34.56
C LYS A 322 -0.86 -18.29 34.95
N LYS A 323 -2.00 -18.73 35.51
CA LYS A 323 -2.97 -18.06 36.42
C LYS A 323 -3.39 -16.63 36.08
#